data_AF-A0A183DLZ9-F1
#
_entry.id   AF-A0A183DLZ9-F1
#
_cell.length_a   1.000
_cell.length_b   1.000
_cell.length_c   1.000
_cell.angle_alpha   90.00
_cell.angle_beta   90.00
_cell.angle_gamma   90.00
#
_symmetry.space_group_name_H-M   'P 1'
#
loop_
_entity.id
_entity.type
_entity.pdbx_description
1 polymer ?
#
loop_
_entity_poly.entity_id
_entity_poly.type
_entity_poly.pdbx_seq_one_letter_code
_entity_poly.pdbx_strand_id
1 'polypeptide(L)'
;LVNGAEGIGTAWSTKVPCYNPREIVDNIRAMINGEEPKPLAPWYKNFRGTIEQLDEQRFVCNGEIAIIDNETIEITELPIRTWTQTYKETVLVPMLDGNDKQPAIIT
;
A
#
# COMPACT_ATOMS: atom_id res chain seq x y z
N LEU A 1 8.86 -4.58 -12.69
CA LEU A 1 7.39 -4.46 -12.64
C LEU A 1 6.77 -5.52 -11.74
N VAL A 2 6.91 -6.83 -12.04
CA VAL A 2 6.27 -7.89 -11.21
C VAL A 2 6.66 -7.81 -9.73
N ASN A 3 7.95 -7.75 -9.42
CA ASN A 3 8.46 -7.74 -8.03
C ASN A 3 8.87 -6.34 -7.53
N GLY A 4 8.52 -5.29 -8.27
CA GLY A 4 9.08 -3.95 -8.03
C GLY A 4 10.60 -3.90 -8.20
N ALA A 5 11.19 -2.77 -7.82
CA ALA A 5 12.63 -2.57 -7.71
C ALA A 5 12.90 -1.41 -6.74
N GLU A 6 13.90 -1.56 -5.87
CA GLU A 6 14.30 -0.50 -4.94
C GLU A 6 15.81 -0.50 -4.80
N GLY A 7 16.41 0.69 -4.87
CA GLY A 7 17.86 0.84 -4.78
C GLY A 7 18.28 2.30 -4.68
N ILE A 8 19.39 2.52 -3.99
CA ILE A 8 20.02 3.84 -3.83
C ILE A 8 21.46 3.72 -4.30
N GLY A 9 21.88 4.64 -5.17
CA GLY A 9 23.26 4.79 -5.61
C GLY A 9 23.77 6.20 -5.32
N THR A 10 24.95 6.52 -5.84
CA THR A 10 25.46 7.90 -5.82
C THR A 10 24.66 8.74 -6.81
N ALA A 11 24.02 9.82 -6.34
CA ALA A 11 23.18 10.77 -7.10
C ALA A 11 21.80 10.27 -7.60
N TRP A 12 21.56 8.96 -7.70
CA TRP A 12 20.26 8.43 -8.15
C TRP A 12 19.66 7.43 -7.15
N SER A 13 18.33 7.34 -7.18
CA SER A 13 17.58 6.28 -6.50
C SER A 13 16.51 5.72 -7.44
N THR A 14 16.13 4.47 -7.22
CA THR A 14 15.10 3.77 -7.95
C THR A 14 14.04 3.30 -6.95
N LYS A 15 12.78 3.57 -7.27
CA LYS A 15 11.63 3.04 -6.54
C LYS A 15 10.51 2.71 -7.51
N VAL A 16 10.35 1.43 -7.80
CA VAL A 16 9.34 0.88 -8.71
C VAL A 16 8.43 -0.04 -7.90
N PRO A 17 7.10 0.17 -7.90
CA PRO A 17 6.18 -0.69 -7.19
C PRO A 17 5.98 -2.04 -7.91
N CYS A 18 5.32 -2.97 -7.23
CA CYS A 18 4.85 -4.22 -7.84
C CYS A 18 3.62 -3.96 -8.71
N TYR A 19 3.43 -4.79 -9.73
CA TYR A 19 2.31 -4.74 -10.67
C TYR A 19 1.77 -6.14 -10.92
N ASN A 20 0.50 -6.23 -11.31
CA ASN A 20 -0.17 -7.50 -11.52
C ASN A 20 0.42 -8.25 -12.73
N PRO A 21 0.97 -9.47 -12.55
CA PRO A 21 1.54 -10.23 -13.65
C PRO A 21 0.56 -10.49 -14.80
N ARG A 22 -0.74 -10.63 -14.50
CA ARG A 22 -1.76 -10.87 -15.52
C ARG A 22 -1.96 -9.65 -16.42
N GLU A 23 -2.07 -8.46 -15.82
CA GLU A 23 -2.19 -7.20 -16.56
C GLU A 23 -0.94 -6.89 -17.38
N ILE A 24 0.25 -7.19 -16.85
CA ILE A 24 1.51 -7.07 -17.61
C ILE A 24 1.46 -7.96 -18.85
N VAL A 25 1.05 -9.22 -18.70
CA VAL A 25 0.96 -10.16 -19.82
C VAL A 25 -0.07 -9.69 -20.86
N ASP A 26 -1.22 -9.17 -20.41
CA ASP A 26 -2.25 -8.67 -21.31
C ASP A 26 -1.78 -7.45 -22.11
N ASN A 27 -1.05 -6.52 -21.47
CA ASN A 27 -0.41 -5.40 -22.17
C ASN A 27 0.65 -5.86 -23.17
N ILE A 28 1.48 -6.86 -22.82
CA ILE A 28 2.47 -7.42 -23.75
C ILE A 28 1.77 -8.02 -24.98
N ARG A 29 0.65 -8.73 -24.80
CA ARG A 29 -0.14 -9.29 -25.92
C ARG A 29 -0.76 -8.19 -26.78
N ALA A 30 -1.33 -7.15 -26.17
CA ALA A 30 -1.90 -6.01 -26.87
C ALA A 30 -0.83 -5.32 -27.74
N MET A 31 0.36 -5.08 -27.19
CA MET A 31 1.48 -4.50 -27.92
C MET A 31 1.96 -5.38 -29.09
N ILE A 32 1.99 -6.70 -28.93
CA ILE A 32 2.30 -7.64 -30.03
C ILE A 32 1.27 -7.53 -31.16
N ASN A 33 0.00 -7.26 -30.85
CA ASN A 33 -1.07 -7.06 -31.81
C ASN A 33 -1.11 -5.63 -32.40
N GLY A 34 -0.18 -4.74 -32.02
CA GLY A 34 -0.14 -3.36 -32.47
C GLY A 34 -1.14 -2.43 -31.77
N GLU A 35 -1.73 -2.86 -30.65
CA GLU A 35 -2.62 -2.06 -29.81
C GLU A 35 -1.82 -1.28 -28.74
N GLU A 36 -2.38 -0.17 -28.27
CA GLU A 36 -1.77 0.60 -27.17
C GLU A 36 -1.95 -0.12 -25.82
N PRO A 37 -0.90 -0.18 -24.98
CA PRO A 37 -1.00 -0.79 -23.67
C PRO A 37 -1.87 0.05 -22.73
N LYS A 38 -2.63 -0.63 -21.86
CA LYS A 38 -3.44 0.04 -20.85
C LYS A 38 -2.57 0.55 -19.70
N PRO A 39 -2.90 1.70 -19.08
CA PRO A 39 -2.24 2.13 -17.86
C PRO A 39 -2.30 1.05 -16.78
N LEU A 40 -1.19 0.83 -16.08
CA LEU A 40 -1.09 -0.13 -14.99
C LEU A 40 -1.15 0.60 -13.65
N ALA A 41 -1.87 0.03 -12.69
CA ALA A 41 -1.85 0.47 -11.31
C ALA A 41 -0.97 -0.45 -10.46
N PRO A 42 -0.27 0.07 -9.42
CA PRO A 42 0.46 -0.76 -8.49
C PRO A 42 -0.45 -1.85 -7.88
N TRP A 43 0.10 -3.05 -7.74
CA TRP A 43 -0.62 -4.20 -7.22
C TRP A 43 0.33 -5.14 -6.47
N TYR A 44 -0.13 -5.65 -5.33
CA TYR A 44 0.63 -6.54 -4.47
C TYR A 44 -0.18 -7.82 -4.21
N LYS A 45 0.47 -8.98 -4.42
CA LYS A 45 -0.17 -10.27 -4.23
C LYS A 45 -0.67 -10.43 -2.80
N ASN A 46 -1.93 -10.86 -2.66
CA ASN A 46 -2.65 -11.09 -1.39
C ASN A 46 -2.97 -9.84 -0.57
N PHE A 47 -2.62 -8.64 -1.05
CA PHE A 47 -3.05 -7.41 -0.40
C PHE A 47 -4.55 -7.20 -0.63
N ARG A 48 -5.28 -6.94 0.45
CA ARG A 48 -6.75 -6.78 0.42
C ARG A 48 -7.19 -5.32 0.38
N GLY A 49 -6.37 -4.41 0.88
CA GLY A 49 -6.64 -2.98 0.90
C GLY A 49 -6.66 -2.33 -0.50
N THR A 50 -6.87 -1.01 -0.54
CA THR A 50 -7.01 -0.27 -1.80
C THR A 50 -5.72 0.46 -2.18
N ILE A 51 -5.47 0.53 -3.49
CA ILE A 51 -4.44 1.39 -4.08
C ILE A 51 -5.15 2.33 -5.05
N GLU A 52 -5.23 3.59 -4.67
CA GLU A 52 -5.97 4.63 -5.41
C GLU A 52 -4.99 5.60 -6.06
N GLN A 53 -5.21 5.88 -7.35
CA GLN A 53 -4.42 6.86 -8.07
C GLN A 53 -4.89 8.28 -7.73
N LEU A 54 -3.98 9.12 -7.24
CA LEU A 54 -4.27 10.53 -6.98
C LEU A 54 -3.96 11.41 -8.20
N ASP A 55 -2.88 11.11 -8.90
CA ASP A 55 -2.51 11.73 -10.17
C ASP A 55 -1.64 10.78 -11.00
N GLU A 56 -1.03 11.27 -12.08
CA GLU A 56 -0.22 10.47 -13.00
C GLU A 56 0.91 9.66 -12.32
N GLN A 57 1.44 10.12 -11.18
CA GLN A 57 2.59 9.48 -10.52
C GLN A 57 2.36 9.13 -9.03
N ARG A 58 1.31 9.66 -8.41
CA ARG A 58 1.03 9.46 -6.98
C ARG A 58 -0.12 8.49 -6.76
N PHE A 59 0.10 7.58 -5.81
CA PHE A 59 -0.88 6.59 -5.36
C PHE A 59 -1.00 6.66 -3.84
N VAL A 60 -2.21 6.44 -3.34
CA VAL A 60 -2.49 6.20 -1.92
C VAL A 60 -2.74 4.72 -1.71
N CYS A 61 -2.07 4.15 -0.71
CA CYS A 61 -2.26 2.77 -0.30
C CYS A 61 -2.97 2.77 1.06
N ASN A 62 -4.19 2.25 1.09
CA ASN A 62 -5.02 2.18 2.28
C ASN A 62 -5.08 0.73 2.77
N GLY A 63 -4.98 0.55 4.09
CA GLY A 63 -5.35 -0.70 4.73
C GLY A 63 -6.87 -0.89 4.77
N GLU A 64 -7.33 -1.84 5.57
CA GLU A 64 -8.75 -2.10 5.80
C GLU A 64 -9.07 -1.98 7.29
N ILE A 65 -10.11 -1.22 7.59
CA ILE A 65 -10.67 -1.04 8.92
C ILE A 65 -12.20 -1.11 8.85
N ALA A 66 -12.80 -1.81 9.80
CA ALA A 66 -14.25 -1.93 9.95
C ALA A 66 -14.70 -1.51 11.35
N ILE A 67 -15.88 -0.91 11.43
CA ILE A 67 -16.56 -0.66 12.71
C ILE A 67 -17.42 -1.89 12.99
N ILE A 68 -17.13 -2.60 14.08
CA ILE A 68 -17.89 -3.79 14.48
C ILE A 68 -19.11 -3.38 15.30
N ASP A 69 -18.92 -2.46 16.23
CA ASP A 69 -19.97 -1.86 17.05
C ASP A 69 -19.53 -0.46 17.54
N ASN A 70 -20.27 0.12 18.49
CA ASN A 70 -20.02 1.47 18.99
C ASN A 70 -18.71 1.61 19.78
N GLU A 71 -18.12 0.52 20.25
CA GLU A 71 -16.92 0.52 21.10
C GLU A 71 -15.75 -0.23 20.46
N THR A 72 -16.00 -0.98 19.37
CA THR A 72 -15.03 -1.89 18.76
C THR A 72 -14.80 -1.58 17.28
N ILE A 73 -13.54 -1.40 16.93
CA ILE A 73 -13.05 -1.35 15.54
C ILE A 73 -12.14 -2.55 15.26
N GLU A 74 -12.16 -3.05 14.03
CA GLU A 74 -11.33 -4.14 13.57
C GLU A 74 -10.42 -3.67 12.44
N ILE A 75 -9.11 -3.90 12.57
CA ILE A 75 -8.13 -3.65 11.51
C ILE A 75 -7.74 -4.99 10.89
N THR A 76 -8.10 -5.20 9.62
CA THR A 76 -7.86 -6.47 8.91
C THR A 76 -6.67 -6.41 7.96
N GLU A 77 -6.24 -5.21 7.56
CA GLU A 77 -5.11 -5.04 6.64
C GLU A 77 -4.37 -3.73 6.92
N LEU A 78 -3.04 -3.77 6.83
CA LEU A 78 -2.20 -2.57 6.93
C LEU A 78 -1.69 -2.15 5.55
N PRO A 79 -1.47 -0.85 5.29
CA PRO A 79 -0.88 -0.40 4.03
C PRO A 79 0.42 -1.13 3.70
N ILE A 80 0.67 -1.36 2.42
CA ILE A 80 1.88 -2.03 1.93
C ILE A 80 3.15 -1.37 2.50
N ARG A 81 4.11 -2.22 2.93
CA ARG A 81 5.36 -1.85 3.64
C ARG A 81 5.16 -1.39 5.09
N THR A 82 3.96 -1.51 5.64
CA THR A 82 3.72 -1.34 7.08
C THR A 82 3.81 -2.69 7.77
N TRP A 83 4.80 -2.84 8.65
CA TRP A 83 4.96 -4.07 9.44
C TRP A 83 4.05 -4.04 10.66
N THR A 84 3.47 -5.19 11.01
CA THR A 84 2.55 -5.34 12.15
C THR A 84 3.15 -4.89 13.47
N GLN A 85 4.39 -5.32 13.76
CA GLN A 85 5.07 -4.93 14.99
C GLN A 85 5.35 -3.42 15.04
N THR A 86 5.85 -2.86 13.94
CA THR A 86 6.10 -1.41 13.84
C THR A 86 4.81 -0.63 14.03
N TYR A 87 3.71 -1.02 13.37
CA TYR A 87 2.41 -0.37 13.53
C TYR A 87 1.89 -0.44 14.97
N LYS A 88 2.04 -1.59 15.61
CA LYS A 88 1.69 -1.74 17.04
C LYS A 88 2.47 -0.76 17.91
N GLU A 89 3.78 -0.71 17.78
CA GLU A 89 4.65 0.10 18.63
C GLU A 89 4.50 1.60 18.37
N THR A 90 4.32 2.02 17.12
CA THR A 90 4.34 3.44 16.74
C THR A 90 2.96 4.07 16.64
N VAL A 91 1.89 3.28 16.53
CA VAL A 91 0.52 3.77 16.40
C VAL A 91 -0.35 3.27 17.55
N LEU A 92 -0.48 1.96 17.75
CA LEU A 92 -1.43 1.41 18.73
C LEU A 92 -1.04 1.69 20.18
N VAL A 93 0.23 1.49 20.55
CA VAL A 93 0.72 1.76 21.91
C VAL A 93 0.56 3.25 22.28
N PRO A 94 0.98 4.22 21.44
CA PRO A 94 0.71 5.63 21.71
C PRO A 94 -0.78 5.99 21.81
N MET A 95 -1.64 5.34 21.02
CA MET A 95 -3.08 5.53 21.12
C MET A 95 -3.66 4.95 22.41
N LEU A 96 -3.06 3.90 22.98
CA LEU A 96 -3.51 3.27 24.22
C LEU A 96 -3.01 4.01 25.47
N ASP A 97 -1.71 4.30 25.53
CA ASP A 97 -1.08 4.85 26.74
C ASP A 97 -1.11 6.40 26.77
N GLY A 98 -1.22 7.03 25.60
CA GLY A 98 -0.97 8.46 25.44
C GLY A 98 0.51 8.84 25.63
N ASN A 99 0.83 10.11 25.40
CA ASN A 99 2.14 10.71 25.66
C ASN A 99 2.02 12.23 25.90
N ASP A 100 3.12 12.90 26.22
CA ASP A 100 3.15 14.34 26.51
C ASP A 100 2.61 15.24 25.38
N LYS A 101 2.56 14.73 24.14
CA LYS A 101 2.08 15.45 22.96
C LYS A 101 0.64 15.07 22.57
N GLN A 102 0.17 13.87 22.92
CA GLN A 102 -1.11 13.34 22.48
C GLN A 102 -1.75 12.46 23.58
N PRO A 103 -3.01 12.70 23.97
CA PRO A 103 -3.70 11.86 24.94
C PRO A 103 -4.02 10.47 24.36
N ALA A 104 -4.31 9.51 25.25
CA ALA A 104 -4.85 8.22 24.86
C ALA A 104 -6.21 8.38 24.16
N ILE A 105 -6.48 7.52 23.17
CA ILE A 105 -7.63 7.56 22.26
C ILE A 105 -8.39 6.22 22.25
N ILE A 106 -7.73 5.11 22.62
CA ILE A 106 -8.33 3.77 22.69
C ILE A 106 -8.16 3.18 24.10
N THR A 107 -9.00 2.22 24.45
CA THR A 107 -9.08 1.57 25.78
C THR A 107 -9.00 0.06 25.68
#